data_AF-A0A7I8D5X0-F1
#
_entry.id   AF-A0A7I8D5X0-F1
#
_cell.length_a   1.000
_cell.length_b   1.000
_cell.length_c   1.000
_cell.angle_alpha   90.00
_cell.angle_beta   90.00
_cell.angle_gamma   90.00
#
_symmetry.space_group_name_H-M   'P 1'
#
loop_
_entity.id
_entity.type
_entity.pdbx_description
1 polymer ?
#
loop_
_entity_poly.entity_id
_entity_poly.type
_entity_poly.pdbx_seq_one_letter_code
_entity_poly.pdbx_strand_id
1 'polypeptide(L)'
;MTDRKVGESFRHLFYQVLRSGKFRNDYLSNYKITTPNGKIIKSTTALIRDDDGVTVGAFCINFDIGDLLKSNSFLDEFLRIDEEDPSQEESEIVDNVWNVVTDMIRHAVNEYPVSIEEMTKADKIKIVSFLNEKGLFLIKGAIDHIRVSGRS
;
A
#
# COMPACT_ATOMS: atom_id res chain seq x y z
N MET A 1 17.84 -1.38 9.55
CA MET A 1 17.48 -0.14 10.27
C MET A 1 17.15 0.93 9.23
N THR A 2 16.25 1.88 9.54
CA THR A 2 15.59 2.78 8.57
C THR A 2 16.49 3.89 7.98
N ASP A 3 17.81 3.82 8.19
CA ASP A 3 18.82 4.83 7.78
C ASP A 3 18.53 6.27 8.27
N ARG A 4 17.65 6.42 9.28
CA ARG A 4 17.26 7.71 9.82
C ARG A 4 18.32 8.31 10.74
N LYS A 5 18.50 9.62 10.68
CA LYS A 5 19.39 10.38 11.57
C LYS A 5 18.64 10.99 12.75
N VAL A 6 19.35 11.20 13.86
CA VAL A 6 18.83 11.97 15.00
C VAL A 6 18.45 13.38 14.53
N GLY A 7 17.22 13.81 14.82
CA GLY A 7 16.66 15.09 14.35
C GLY A 7 15.97 15.03 12.98
N GLU A 8 16.00 13.89 12.28
CA GLU A 8 15.30 13.73 11.02
C GLU A 8 13.78 13.74 11.21
N SER A 9 13.10 14.56 10.42
CA SER A 9 11.69 14.90 10.58
C SER A 9 10.78 13.67 10.56
N PHE A 10 10.02 13.48 11.64
CA PHE A 10 9.01 12.44 11.75
C PHE A 10 7.75 12.74 10.92
N ARG A 11 7.68 13.91 10.24
CA ARG A 11 6.51 14.38 9.49
C ARG A 11 5.94 13.36 8.50
N HIS A 12 6.79 12.65 7.77
CA HIS A 12 6.31 11.66 6.79
C HIS A 12 5.49 10.55 7.46
N LEU A 13 5.95 10.07 8.61
CA LEU A 13 5.21 9.09 9.42
C LEU A 13 3.97 9.75 10.05
N PHE A 14 4.12 10.97 10.55
CA PHE A 14 3.02 11.72 11.16
C PHE A 14 1.83 11.88 10.20
N TYR A 15 2.07 12.28 8.95
CA TYR A 15 1.00 12.46 7.95
C TYR A 15 0.40 11.14 7.48
N GLN A 16 1.20 10.12 7.17
CA GLN A 16 0.67 8.82 6.74
C GLN A 16 -0.09 8.11 7.84
N VAL A 17 0.37 8.20 9.09
CA VAL A 17 -0.14 7.37 10.18
C VAL A 17 -1.31 8.07 10.90
N LEU A 18 -1.24 9.39 11.17
CA LEU A 18 -2.35 10.10 11.83
C LEU A 18 -3.53 10.40 10.90
N ARG A 19 -3.30 10.73 9.61
CA ARG A 19 -4.43 10.96 8.67
C ARG A 19 -5.12 9.69 8.23
N SER A 20 -4.47 8.53 8.38
CA SER A 20 -5.09 7.27 7.94
C SER A 20 -6.37 6.92 8.71
N GLY A 21 -6.59 7.50 9.90
CA GLY A 21 -7.70 7.11 10.77
C GLY A 21 -7.62 5.65 11.24
N LYS A 22 -6.52 4.95 10.95
CA LYS A 22 -6.33 3.51 11.22
C LYS A 22 -5.78 3.23 12.61
N PHE A 23 -5.52 4.27 13.40
CA PHE A 23 -5.15 4.11 14.80
C PHE A 23 -6.31 3.50 15.59
N ARG A 24 -6.08 2.33 16.16
CA ARG A 24 -6.97 1.71 17.15
C ARG A 24 -6.24 1.78 18.50
N ASN A 25 -6.80 2.53 19.45
CA ASN A 25 -6.17 2.76 20.76
C ASN A 25 -4.70 3.21 20.65
N ASP A 26 -4.44 4.31 19.93
CA ASP A 26 -3.10 4.92 19.80
C ASP A 26 -2.01 4.03 19.20
N TYR A 27 -2.40 2.92 18.60
CA TYR A 27 -1.48 1.99 17.96
C TYR A 27 -1.85 1.70 16.50
N LEU A 28 -0.82 1.58 15.65
CA LEU A 28 -0.89 1.10 14.28
C LEU A 28 0.20 0.05 14.05
N SER A 29 -0.18 -1.14 13.60
CA SER A 29 0.74 -2.24 13.34
C SER A 29 0.75 -2.69 11.89
N ASN A 30 1.79 -3.44 11.54
CA ASN A 30 1.89 -4.22 10.31
C ASN A 30 1.70 -3.40 9.03
N TYR A 31 2.08 -2.12 9.03
CA TYR A 31 2.01 -1.29 7.82
C TYR A 31 3.36 -1.25 7.12
N LYS A 32 3.32 -1.05 5.80
CA LYS A 32 4.49 -1.01 4.93
C LYS A 32 4.97 0.42 4.74
N ILE A 33 6.28 0.62 4.83
CA ILE A 33 6.98 1.83 4.41
C ILE A 33 8.02 1.42 3.36
N THR A 34 8.15 2.22 2.30
CA THR A 34 9.28 2.11 1.37
C THR A 34 10.23 3.26 1.63
N THR A 35 11.50 2.96 1.91
CA THR A 35 12.53 4.00 2.11
C THR A 35 12.95 4.60 0.76
N PRO A 36 13.61 5.78 0.75
CA PRO A 36 14.11 6.38 -0.49
C PRO A 36 15.08 5.50 -1.28
N ASN A 37 15.82 4.61 -0.60
CA ASN A 37 16.71 3.61 -1.22
C ASN A 37 16.00 2.29 -1.59
N GLY A 38 14.66 2.23 -1.53
CA GLY A 38 13.86 1.11 -2.01
C GLY A 38 13.70 -0.06 -1.04
N LYS A 39 14.20 0.03 0.20
CA LYS A 39 14.00 -1.01 1.22
C LYS A 39 12.53 -1.06 1.64
N ILE A 40 12.01 -2.26 1.83
CA ILE A 40 10.65 -2.50 2.30
C ILE A 40 10.69 -2.74 3.80
N ILE A 41 10.08 -1.83 4.55
CA ILE A 41 10.07 -1.85 6.00
C ILE A 41 8.66 -2.16 6.52
N LYS A 42 8.53 -3.26 7.27
CA LYS A 42 7.34 -3.57 8.07
C LYS A 42 7.42 -2.80 9.38
N SER A 43 6.45 -1.93 9.62
CA SER A 43 6.49 -0.96 10.69
C SER A 43 5.33 -1.11 11.64
N THR A 44 5.56 -0.67 12.87
CA THR A 44 4.59 -0.64 13.96
C THR A 44 4.85 0.62 14.77
N THR A 45 3.81 1.38 15.09
CA THR A 45 3.90 2.65 15.81
C THR A 45 2.86 2.71 16.92
N ALA A 46 3.30 3.03 18.13
CA ALA A 46 2.45 3.40 19.25
C ALA A 46 2.66 4.89 19.56
N LEU A 47 1.59 5.66 19.73
CA LEU A 47 1.66 7.05 20.16
C LEU A 47 1.89 7.12 21.67
N ILE A 48 2.66 8.11 22.09
CA ILE A 48 2.88 8.44 23.50
C ILE A 48 2.17 9.77 23.76
N ARG A 49 1.29 9.77 24.76
CA ARG A 49 0.54 10.94 25.18
C ARG A 49 0.96 11.38 26.58
N ASP A 50 0.86 12.68 26.84
CA ASP A 50 0.97 13.23 28.18
C ASP A 50 -0.35 13.10 28.97
N ASP A 51 -0.37 13.63 30.18
CA ASP A 51 -1.51 13.59 31.10
C ASP A 51 -2.72 14.39 30.58
N ASP A 52 -2.49 15.37 29.69
CA ASP A 52 -3.53 16.16 29.03
C ASP A 52 -4.07 15.48 27.75
N GLY A 53 -3.56 14.28 27.42
CA GLY A 53 -3.95 13.50 26.24
C GLY A 53 -3.31 13.98 24.93
N VAL A 54 -2.35 14.90 25.00
CA VAL A 54 -1.64 15.44 23.83
C VAL A 54 -0.54 14.47 23.41
N THR A 55 -0.43 14.20 22.10
CA THR A 55 0.65 13.34 21.57
C THR A 55 1.99 14.06 21.69
N VAL A 56 2.86 13.55 22.56
CA VAL A 56 4.21 14.07 22.81
C VAL A 56 5.31 13.25 22.12
N GLY A 57 4.98 12.05 21.62
CA GLY A 57 5.94 11.21 20.93
C GLY A 57 5.33 9.97 20.29
N ALA A 58 6.20 9.11 19.78
CA ALA A 58 5.82 7.83 19.22
C ALA A 58 6.94 6.80 19.42
N PHE A 59 6.57 5.58 19.77
CA PHE A 59 7.45 4.41 19.82
C PHE A 59 7.25 3.57 18.57
N CYS A 60 8.34 3.28 17.85
CA CYS A 60 8.26 2.58 16.57
C CYS A 60 9.12 1.31 16.57
N ILE A 61 8.58 0.21 16.02
CA ILE A 61 9.32 -1.01 15.71
C ILE A 61 9.31 -1.17 14.19
N ASN A 62 10.51 -1.28 13.60
CA ASN A 62 10.70 -1.30 12.15
C ASN A 62 11.59 -2.47 11.74
N PHE A 63 11.07 -3.36 10.91
CA PHE A 63 11.78 -4.51 10.36
C PHE A 63 11.99 -4.33 8.86
N ASP A 64 13.24 -4.40 8.42
CA ASP A 64 13.53 -4.57 7.00
C ASP A 64 13.15 -6.00 6.61
N ILE A 65 12.18 -6.14 5.71
CA ILE A 65 11.66 -7.43 5.28
C ILE A 65 12.07 -7.78 3.85
N GLY A 66 12.97 -7.01 3.23
CA GLY A 66 13.35 -7.21 1.83
C GLY A 66 13.86 -8.62 1.54
N ASP A 67 14.75 -9.14 2.37
CA ASP A 67 15.29 -10.50 2.17
C ASP A 67 14.26 -11.59 2.51
N LEU A 68 13.39 -11.36 3.50
CA LEU A 68 12.28 -12.28 3.79
C LEU A 68 11.30 -12.38 2.61
N LEU A 69 11.02 -11.27 1.92
CA LEU A 69 10.19 -11.27 0.73
C LEU A 69 10.85 -12.04 -0.41
N LYS A 70 12.16 -11.89 -0.63
CA LYS A 70 12.89 -12.69 -1.62
C LYS A 70 12.84 -14.18 -1.29
N SER A 71 13.01 -14.53 -0.02
CA SER A 71 12.87 -15.92 0.42
C SER A 71 11.45 -16.44 0.20
N ASN A 72 10.42 -15.61 0.43
CA ASN A 72 9.04 -16.01 0.13
C ASN A 72 8.85 -16.27 -1.36
N SER A 73 9.31 -15.37 -2.23
CA SER A 73 9.22 -15.56 -3.68
C SER A 73 9.98 -16.82 -4.15
N PHE A 74 11.14 -17.10 -3.56
CA PHE A 74 11.87 -18.35 -3.83
C PHE A 74 11.07 -19.58 -3.38
N LEU A 75 10.42 -19.53 -2.22
CA LEU A 75 9.59 -20.63 -1.74
C LEU A 75 8.35 -20.82 -2.62
N ASP A 76 7.70 -19.74 -3.03
CA ASP A 76 6.55 -19.77 -3.93
C ASP A 76 6.94 -20.41 -5.28
N GLU A 77 8.11 -20.07 -5.83
CA GLU A 77 8.64 -20.67 -7.05
C GLU A 77 9.05 -22.14 -6.86
N PHE A 78 9.77 -22.46 -5.79
CA PHE A 78 10.25 -23.82 -5.52
C PHE A 78 9.12 -24.81 -5.25
N LEU A 79 8.05 -24.35 -4.61
CA LEU A 79 6.87 -25.16 -4.30
C LEU A 79 5.88 -25.23 -5.46
N ARG A 80 6.09 -24.45 -6.53
CA ARG A 80 5.25 -24.49 -7.71
C ARG A 80 5.35 -25.85 -8.38
N ILE A 81 4.22 -26.53 -8.50
CA ILE A 81 4.09 -27.74 -9.30
C ILE A 81 3.37 -27.29 -10.56
N ASP A 82 4.08 -27.33 -11.68
CA ASP A 82 3.46 -27.06 -12.97
C ASP A 82 2.45 -28.19 -13.25
N GLU A 83 1.16 -27.91 -13.06
CA GLU A 83 0.11 -28.76 -13.64
C GLU A 83 0.18 -28.55 -15.16
N GLU A 84 0.16 -29.63 -15.96
CA GLU A 84 0.13 -29.60 -17.43
C GLU A 84 -1.20 -29.04 -17.98
N ASP A 85 -1.75 -27.98 -17.38
CA ASP A 85 -2.93 -27.28 -17.86
C ASP A 85 -2.57 -25.86 -18.30
N PRO A 86 -2.41 -25.60 -19.62
CA PRO A 86 -2.13 -24.28 -20.18
C PRO A 86 -3.16 -23.21 -19.77
N SER A 87 -4.36 -23.61 -19.32
CA SER A 87 -5.39 -22.68 -18.86
C SER A 87 -5.12 -22.10 -17.47
N GLN A 88 -4.37 -22.79 -16.60
CA GLN A 88 -4.04 -22.30 -15.27
C GLN A 88 -2.95 -21.22 -15.29
N GLU A 89 -1.88 -21.40 -16.09
CA GLU A 89 -0.81 -20.39 -16.20
C GLU A 89 -1.34 -19.04 -16.72
N GLU A 90 -2.25 -19.07 -17.70
CA GLU A 90 -2.88 -17.86 -18.23
C GLU A 90 -3.78 -17.20 -17.18
N SER A 91 -4.47 -17.99 -16.34
CA SER A 91 -5.30 -17.48 -15.25
C SER A 91 -4.47 -16.87 -14.11
N GLU A 92 -3.34 -17.47 -13.71
CA GLU A 92 -2.48 -16.94 -12.65
C GLU A 92 -1.77 -15.65 -13.07
N ILE A 93 -1.33 -15.57 -14.34
CA ILE A 93 -0.75 -14.33 -14.88
C ILE A 93 -1.82 -13.23 -14.90
N VAL A 94 -3.05 -13.55 -15.32
CA VAL A 94 -4.17 -12.61 -15.35
C VAL A 94 -4.54 -12.15 -13.94
N ASP A 95 -4.60 -13.05 -12.95
CA ASP A 95 -4.90 -12.71 -11.56
C ASP A 95 -3.80 -11.85 -10.92
N ASN A 96 -2.53 -12.14 -11.23
CA ASN A 96 -1.41 -11.30 -10.79
C ASN A 96 -1.46 -9.89 -11.41
N VAL A 97 -1.82 -9.78 -12.69
CA VAL A 97 -2.04 -8.48 -13.33
C VAL A 97 -3.19 -7.72 -12.66
N TRP A 98 -4.28 -8.40 -12.32
CA TRP A 98 -5.40 -7.76 -11.61
C TRP A 98 -5.05 -7.33 -10.20
N ASN A 99 -4.29 -8.12 -9.46
CA ASN A 99 -3.79 -7.73 -8.14
C ASN A 99 -2.95 -6.46 -8.21
N VAL A 100 -2.07 -6.34 -9.21
CA VAL A 100 -1.27 -5.13 -9.45
C VAL A 100 -2.16 -3.92 -9.80
N VAL A 101 -3.17 -4.12 -10.66
CA VAL A 101 -4.15 -3.09 -11.03
C VAL A 101 -4.94 -2.61 -9.80
N THR A 102 -5.44 -3.54 -8.99
CA THR A 102 -6.19 -3.25 -7.76
C THR A 102 -5.34 -2.50 -6.74
N ASP A 103 -4.08 -2.87 -6.58
CA ASP A 103 -3.17 -2.17 -5.67
C ASP A 103 -2.83 -0.77 -6.17
N MET A 104 -2.69 -0.57 -7.48
CA MET A 104 -2.49 0.76 -8.08
C MET A 104 -3.70 1.68 -7.86
N ILE A 105 -4.91 1.15 -8.03
CA ILE A 105 -6.15 1.88 -7.76
C ILE A 105 -6.25 2.23 -6.28
N ARG A 106 -6.02 1.26 -5.38
CA ARG A 106 -6.02 1.49 -3.92
C ARG A 106 -5.00 2.55 -3.53
N HIS A 107 -3.80 2.54 -4.11
CA HIS A 107 -2.78 3.54 -3.84
C HIS A 107 -3.24 4.94 -4.29
N ALA A 108 -3.74 5.06 -5.52
CA ALA A 108 -4.21 6.34 -6.06
C ALA A 108 -5.36 6.95 -5.24
N VAL A 109 -6.26 6.10 -4.72
CA VAL A 109 -7.37 6.54 -3.86
C VAL A 109 -6.86 6.90 -2.46
N ASN A 110 -5.97 6.12 -1.86
CA ASN A 110 -5.44 6.38 -0.51
C ASN A 110 -4.51 7.60 -0.43
N GLU A 111 -3.89 8.01 -1.54
CA GLU A 111 -3.10 9.24 -1.58
C GLU A 111 -3.97 10.51 -1.63
N TYR A 112 -5.28 10.36 -1.89
CA TYR A 112 -6.19 11.50 -1.87
C TYR A 112 -6.59 11.88 -0.43
N PRO A 113 -6.66 13.19 -0.13
CA PRO A 113 -6.84 13.69 1.24
C PRO A 113 -8.27 13.57 1.78
N VAL A 114 -9.22 13.08 0.98
CA VAL A 114 -10.66 12.99 1.31
C VAL A 114 -11.16 11.57 1.06
N SER A 115 -12.15 11.13 1.83
CA SER A 115 -12.79 9.83 1.65
C SER A 115 -13.53 9.76 0.31
N ILE A 116 -13.79 8.55 -0.20
CA ILE A 116 -14.46 8.34 -1.51
C ILE A 116 -15.85 8.99 -1.52
N GLU A 117 -16.55 8.98 -0.38
CA GLU A 117 -17.86 9.60 -0.21
C GLU A 117 -17.80 11.14 -0.28
N GLU A 118 -16.68 11.74 0.13
CA GLU A 118 -16.48 13.20 0.16
C GLU A 118 -15.79 13.74 -1.10
N MET A 119 -15.30 12.86 -1.98
CA MET A 119 -14.62 13.25 -3.21
C MET A 119 -15.54 14.02 -4.17
N THR A 120 -15.11 15.22 -4.54
CA THR A 120 -15.77 15.98 -5.60
C THR A 120 -15.53 15.35 -6.96
N LYS A 121 -16.33 15.73 -7.97
CA LYS A 121 -16.11 15.30 -9.36
C LYS A 121 -14.70 15.64 -9.86
N ALA A 122 -14.13 16.77 -9.42
CA ALA A 122 -12.79 17.19 -9.80
C ALA A 122 -11.70 16.28 -9.20
N ASP A 123 -11.89 15.81 -7.98
CA ASP A 123 -10.96 14.89 -7.30
C ASP A 123 -10.93 13.52 -8.01
N LYS A 124 -12.11 13.01 -8.37
CA LYS A 124 -12.25 11.76 -9.13
C LYS A 124 -11.58 11.86 -10.51
N ILE A 125 -11.72 13.00 -11.19
CA ILE A 125 -11.05 13.24 -12.48
C ILE A 125 -9.54 13.17 -12.34
N LYS A 126 -8.96 13.79 -11.30
CA LYS A 126 -7.51 13.77 -11.09
C LYS A 126 -6.98 12.36 -10.79
N ILE A 127 -7.71 11.55 -10.03
CA ILE A 127 -7.37 10.14 -9.80
C ILE A 127 -7.37 9.36 -11.11
N VAL A 128 -8.42 9.53 -11.91
CA VAL A 128 -8.51 8.88 -13.23
C VAL A 128 -7.37 9.31 -14.15
N SER A 129 -7.03 10.61 -14.17
CA SER A 129 -5.89 11.12 -14.94
C SER A 129 -4.57 10.51 -14.47
N PHE A 130 -4.35 10.39 -13.15
CA PHE A 130 -3.16 9.75 -12.59
C PHE A 130 -3.07 8.26 -12.99
N LEU A 131 -4.17 7.51 -12.90
CA LEU A 131 -4.21 6.10 -13.33
C LEU A 131 -3.97 5.96 -14.83
N ASN A 132 -4.46 6.92 -15.64
CA ASN A 132 -4.21 6.97 -17.07
C ASN A 132 -2.74 7.24 -17.41
N GLU A 133 -2.10 8.18 -16.71
CA GLU A 133 -0.65 8.44 -16.86
C GLU A 133 0.21 7.23 -16.48
N LYS A 134 -0.26 6.41 -15.53
CA LYS A 134 0.38 5.15 -15.16
C LYS A 134 0.11 4.00 -16.15
N GLY A 135 -0.62 4.26 -17.24
CA GLY A 135 -0.85 3.30 -18.31
C GLY A 135 -1.89 2.22 -17.96
N LEU A 136 -2.66 2.39 -16.89
CA LEU A 136 -3.61 1.39 -16.41
C LEU A 136 -4.71 1.07 -17.44
N PHE A 137 -5.12 2.05 -18.24
CA PHE A 137 -6.12 1.87 -19.30
C PHE A 137 -5.56 1.27 -20.60
N LEU A 138 -4.23 1.09 -20.70
CA LEU A 138 -3.60 0.38 -21.82
C LEU A 138 -3.72 -1.14 -21.66
N ILE A 139 -4.04 -1.61 -20.45
CA ILE A 139 -4.27 -3.02 -20.16
C ILE A 139 -5.63 -3.43 -20.71
N LYS A 140 -5.64 -4.37 -21.65
CA LYS A 140 -6.85 -4.88 -22.29
C LYS A 140 -7.79 -5.48 -21.23
N GLY A 141 -9.00 -4.93 -21.09
CA GLY A 141 -10.00 -5.36 -20.09
C GLY A 141 -10.01 -4.56 -18.78
N ALA A 142 -9.10 -3.60 -18.57
CA ALA A 142 -9.02 -2.85 -17.31
C ALA A 142 -10.28 -2.06 -16.97
N ILE A 143 -10.97 -1.55 -18.00
CA ILE A 143 -12.23 -0.82 -17.86
C ILE A 143 -13.34 -1.71 -17.27
N ASP A 144 -13.42 -2.96 -17.72
CA ASP A 144 -14.44 -3.90 -17.26
C ASP A 144 -14.20 -4.32 -15.81
N HIS A 145 -12.95 -4.55 -15.42
CA HIS A 145 -12.58 -4.89 -14.05
C HIS A 145 -12.83 -3.75 -13.04
N ILE A 146 -12.54 -2.50 -13.43
CA ILE A 146 -12.85 -1.31 -12.62
C ILE A 146 -14.36 -1.16 -12.42
N ARG A 147 -15.15 -1.41 -13.47
CA ARG A 147 -16.61 -1.31 -13.43
C ARG A 147 -17.24 -2.34 -12.49
N VAL A 148 -16.68 -3.55 -12.41
CA VAL A 148 -17.12 -4.60 -11.47
C VAL A 148 -16.71 -4.26 -10.04
N SER A 149 -15.47 -3.81 -9.84
CA SER A 149 -14.92 -3.48 -8.52
C SER A 149 -15.54 -2.22 -7.87
N GLY A 150 -16.15 -1.32 -8.66
CA GLY A 150 -16.84 -0.13 -8.16
C GLY A 150 -18.30 -0.34 -7.73
N ARG A 151 -18.81 -1.58 -7.77
CA ARG A 151 -20.17 -1.95 -7.33
C ARG A 151 -20.22 -2.77 -6.03
N SER A 152 -19.06 -3.11 -5.46
CA SER A 152 -18.92 -3.89 -4.21
C SER A 152 -18.73 -2.99 -2.99
#